data_AF-A0A6B2LA55-F1
#
_entry.id   AF-A0A6B2LA55-F1
#
_cell.length_a   1.000
_cell.length_b   1.000
_cell.length_c   1.000
_cell.angle_alpha   90.00
_cell.angle_beta   90.00
_cell.angle_gamma   90.00
#
_symmetry.space_group_name_H-M   'P 1'
#
loop_
_entity.id
_entity.type
_entity.pdbx_description
1 polymer ?
#
loop_
_entity_poly.entity_id
_entity_poly.type
_entity_poly.pdbx_seq_one_letter_code
_entity_poly.pdbx_strand_id
1 'polypeptide(L)'
;MVVLYAFLVFISGFFAFMTARKYNNVVVFGKEIRKPAISNSWWIAYFLMIVIRSLINTFKFSFIDDIPLAAAEFLVISGLCMNGFCTWGLTQALNHQYKHRSTFVFERASSSSPFLIQSSVDLLPNNDSTLECIKLKLFRIESIFLALLLCFIISVAGLFVIDSNVLYYLFIACFALQKLPVFILLIMIFSIFPQKDPEGPTVPMKVCLVIGVLMDLVNSFPVSIWQLILPNGEKCILQTFSYIDIVHFLYFLAQILIFLFIRHEFYRNKEPCIYTTVQNHQNTEKIDLGIGWKNFSDDSSIHSSRKNF
;
A
#
# COMPACT_ATOMS: atom_id res chain seq x y z
N MET A 1 3.25 -13.82 25.58
CA MET A 1 3.82 -13.32 24.30
C MET A 1 3.80 -14.32 23.13
N VAL A 2 4.31 -15.55 23.26
CA VAL A 2 4.35 -16.54 22.14
C VAL A 2 2.99 -16.73 21.47
N VAL A 3 1.94 -16.97 22.26
CA VAL A 3 0.56 -17.16 21.75
C VAL A 3 0.06 -15.94 20.98
N LEU A 4 0.36 -14.72 21.44
CA LEU A 4 -0.05 -13.49 20.75
C LEU A 4 0.65 -13.33 19.40
N TYR A 5 1.95 -13.62 19.32
CA TYR A 5 2.67 -13.58 18.04
C TYR A 5 2.21 -14.68 17.08
N ALA A 6 1.97 -15.90 17.57
CA ALA A 6 1.39 -16.97 16.77
C ALA A 6 0.02 -16.59 16.21
N PHE A 7 -0.81 -15.93 17.03
CA PHE A 7 -2.10 -15.41 16.59
C PHE A 7 -1.95 -14.29 15.55
N LEU A 8 -0.97 -13.39 15.73
CA LEU A 8 -0.63 -12.35 14.74
C LEU A 8 -0.17 -12.95 13.41
N VAL A 9 0.63 -14.02 13.43
CA VAL A 9 1.01 -14.77 12.22
C VAL A 9 -0.23 -15.28 11.50
N PHE A 10 -1.13 -15.93 12.22
CA PHE A 10 -2.35 -16.49 11.64
C PHE A 10 -3.25 -15.41 11.02
N ILE A 11 -3.55 -14.34 11.77
CA ILE A 11 -4.48 -13.30 11.28
C ILE A 11 -3.88 -12.48 10.13
N SER A 12 -2.59 -12.11 10.20
CA SER A 12 -1.94 -11.36 9.12
C SER A 12 -1.78 -12.22 7.87
N GLY A 13 -1.48 -13.51 8.02
CA GLY A 13 -1.48 -14.48 6.92
C GLY A 13 -2.86 -14.63 6.29
N PHE A 14 -3.92 -14.73 7.11
CA PHE A 14 -5.30 -14.75 6.64
C PHE A 14 -5.68 -13.48 5.88
N PHE A 15 -5.33 -12.29 6.40
CA PHE A 15 -5.58 -11.02 5.71
C PHE A 15 -4.78 -10.88 4.42
N ALA A 16 -3.51 -11.30 4.38
CA ALA A 16 -2.72 -11.35 3.16
C ALA A 16 -3.39 -12.25 2.11
N PHE A 17 -3.80 -13.47 2.50
CA PHE A 17 -4.47 -14.43 1.64
C PHE A 17 -5.80 -13.90 1.10
N MET A 18 -6.66 -13.38 1.99
CA MET A 18 -7.95 -12.81 1.61
C MET A 18 -7.79 -11.60 0.69
N THR A 19 -6.82 -10.73 0.97
CA THR A 19 -6.53 -9.58 0.13
C THR A 19 -6.06 -10.01 -1.26
N ALA A 20 -5.16 -10.99 -1.34
CA ALA A 20 -4.65 -11.52 -2.60
C ALA A 20 -5.74 -12.21 -3.44
N ARG A 21 -6.55 -13.06 -2.81
CA ARG A 21 -7.58 -13.87 -3.51
C ARG A 21 -8.83 -13.08 -3.86
N LYS A 22 -9.35 -12.28 -2.94
CA LYS A 22 -10.69 -11.68 -3.06
C LYS A 22 -10.65 -10.19 -3.39
N TYR A 23 -9.65 -9.47 -2.89
CA TYR A 23 -9.64 -8.01 -2.93
C TYR A 23 -8.56 -7.44 -3.87
N ASN A 24 -7.93 -8.25 -4.72
CA ASN A 24 -6.89 -7.77 -5.64
C ASN A 24 -7.30 -7.79 -7.12
N ASN A 25 -8.28 -8.62 -7.48
CA ASN A 25 -8.75 -8.80 -8.84
C ASN A 25 -10.27 -8.58 -8.92
N VAL A 26 -10.75 -8.16 -10.09
CA VAL A 26 -12.18 -8.09 -10.41
C VAL A 26 -12.46 -8.97 -11.62
N VAL A 27 -13.52 -9.77 -11.56
CA VAL A 27 -13.95 -10.63 -12.69
C VAL A 27 -14.93 -9.85 -13.55
N VAL A 28 -14.64 -9.71 -14.84
CA VAL A 28 -15.52 -9.11 -15.85
C VAL A 28 -15.58 -10.06 -17.03
N PHE A 29 -16.78 -10.48 -17.43
CA PHE A 29 -17.00 -11.47 -18.52
C PHE A 29 -16.19 -12.78 -18.33
N GLY A 30 -16.10 -13.27 -17.09
CA GLY A 30 -15.35 -14.49 -16.76
C GLY A 30 -13.82 -14.35 -16.79
N LYS A 31 -13.28 -13.15 -17.11
CA LYS A 31 -11.84 -12.87 -17.08
C LYS A 31 -11.48 -12.07 -15.84
N GLU A 32 -10.40 -12.47 -15.18
CA GLU A 32 -9.82 -11.70 -14.07
C GLU A 32 -9.03 -10.50 -14.60
N ILE A 33 -9.36 -9.31 -14.10
CA ILE A 33 -8.71 -8.07 -14.48
C ILE A 33 -8.09 -7.45 -13.24
N ARG A 34 -6.82 -7.04 -13.39
CA ARG A 34 -6.05 -6.35 -12.35
C ARG A 34 -5.67 -4.97 -12.85
N LYS A 35 -6.41 -3.95 -12.41
CA LYS A 35 -6.06 -2.54 -12.68
C LYS A 35 -5.32 -1.94 -11.49
N PRO A 36 -4.40 -0.98 -11.70
CA PRO A 36 -3.70 -0.28 -10.61
C PRO A 36 -4.65 0.32 -9.57
N ALA A 37 -5.80 0.85 -9.98
CA ALA A 37 -6.81 1.44 -9.08
C ALA A 37 -7.35 0.45 -8.03
N ILE A 38 -7.50 -0.84 -8.38
CA ILE A 38 -8.02 -1.89 -7.49
C ILE A 38 -6.92 -2.77 -6.89
N SER A 39 -5.69 -2.66 -7.39
CA SER A 39 -4.53 -3.42 -6.90
C SER A 39 -4.30 -3.16 -5.42
N ASN A 40 -4.17 -4.23 -4.63
CA ASN A 40 -3.82 -4.20 -3.21
C ASN A 40 -2.49 -4.90 -2.94
N SER A 41 -1.61 -4.93 -3.95
CA SER A 41 -0.31 -5.63 -3.91
C SER A 41 0.59 -5.21 -2.73
N TRP A 42 0.67 -3.90 -2.47
CA TRP A 42 1.48 -3.37 -1.37
C TRP A 42 0.89 -3.69 0.01
N TRP A 43 -0.44 -3.74 0.13
CA TRP A 43 -1.08 -4.20 1.36
C TRP A 43 -0.81 -5.68 1.63
N ILE A 44 -0.83 -6.52 0.58
CA ILE A 44 -0.46 -7.93 0.68
C ILE A 44 1.00 -8.07 1.14
N ALA A 45 1.92 -7.33 0.51
CA ALA A 45 3.33 -7.33 0.89
C ALA A 45 3.53 -6.89 2.35
N TYR A 46 2.85 -5.84 2.79
CA TYR A 46 2.87 -5.39 4.18
C TYR A 46 2.39 -6.48 5.15
N PHE A 47 1.25 -7.12 4.90
CA PHE A 47 0.77 -8.22 5.76
C PHE A 47 1.76 -9.41 5.79
N LEU A 48 2.38 -9.75 4.66
CA LEU A 48 3.40 -10.81 4.61
C LEU A 48 4.67 -10.44 5.40
N MET A 49 5.11 -9.18 5.37
CA MET A 49 6.21 -8.72 6.22
C MET A 49 5.87 -8.84 7.71
N ILE A 50 4.63 -8.58 8.09
CA ILE A 50 4.13 -8.81 9.46
C ILE A 50 4.15 -10.28 9.83
N VAL A 51 3.73 -11.18 8.93
CA VAL A 51 3.82 -12.63 9.15
C VAL A 51 5.26 -13.02 9.48
N ILE A 52 6.22 -12.60 8.65
CA ILE A 52 7.63 -12.93 8.83
C ILE A 52 8.17 -12.35 10.16
N ARG A 53 7.86 -11.08 10.46
CA ARG A 53 8.27 -10.43 11.72
C ARG A 53 7.70 -11.17 12.94
N SER A 54 6.41 -11.49 12.91
CA SER A 54 5.72 -12.20 13.99
C SER A 54 6.24 -13.64 14.16
N LEU A 55 6.63 -14.32 13.08
CA LEU A 55 7.30 -15.62 13.14
C LEU A 55 8.65 -15.51 13.86
N ILE A 56 9.51 -14.57 13.46
CA ILE A 56 10.81 -14.33 14.11
C ILE A 56 10.63 -14.07 15.61
N ASN A 57 9.66 -13.23 15.97
CA ASN A 57 9.36 -12.96 17.38
C ASN A 57 8.79 -14.18 18.11
N THR A 58 7.95 -14.99 17.45
CA THR A 58 7.45 -16.26 18.01
C THR A 58 8.63 -17.18 18.35
N PHE A 59 9.57 -17.36 17.41
CA PHE A 59 10.79 -18.15 17.64
C PHE A 59 11.62 -17.58 18.78
N LYS A 60 11.90 -16.27 18.76
CA LYS A 60 12.64 -15.57 19.82
C LYS A 60 12.08 -15.83 21.22
N PHE A 61 10.76 -15.74 21.38
CA PHE A 61 10.13 -15.90 22.69
C PHE A 61 9.83 -17.37 23.06
N SER A 62 9.83 -18.30 22.11
CA SER A 62 9.55 -19.72 22.39
C SER A 62 10.77 -20.47 22.95
N PHE A 63 11.97 -19.99 22.66
CA PHE A 63 13.21 -20.69 22.98
C PHE A 63 14.16 -19.79 23.80
N ILE A 64 13.61 -18.90 24.64
CA ILE A 64 14.40 -17.87 25.33
C ILE A 64 15.49 -18.45 26.24
N ASP A 65 15.26 -19.63 26.81
CA ASP A 65 16.17 -20.29 27.76
C ASP A 65 17.14 -21.29 27.08
N ASP A 66 16.85 -21.72 25.85
CA ASP A 66 17.54 -22.84 25.20
C ASP A 66 18.40 -22.43 23.98
N ILE A 67 18.38 -21.16 23.57
CA ILE A 67 19.12 -20.69 22.38
C ILE A 67 20.54 -20.23 22.75
N PRO A 68 21.58 -20.66 22.00
CA PRO A 68 22.92 -20.08 22.10
C PRO A 68 22.92 -18.57 21.86
N LEU A 69 23.72 -17.80 22.62
CA LEU A 69 23.76 -16.33 22.56
C LEU A 69 23.78 -15.77 21.13
N ALA A 70 24.61 -16.32 20.25
CA ALA A 70 24.72 -15.89 18.85
C ALA A 70 23.40 -16.01 18.06
N ALA A 71 22.62 -17.06 18.30
CA ALA A 71 21.32 -17.25 17.66
C ALA A 71 20.25 -16.32 18.26
N ALA A 72 20.34 -15.99 19.55
CA ALA A 72 19.48 -14.99 20.17
C ALA A 72 19.73 -13.59 19.58
N GLU A 73 21.00 -13.19 19.43
CA GLU A 73 21.41 -11.95 18.77
C GLU A 73 20.90 -11.87 17.33
N PHE A 74 21.08 -12.96 16.56
CA PHE A 74 20.57 -13.05 15.19
C PHE A 74 19.05 -12.82 15.11
N LEU A 75 18.28 -13.42 16.02
CA LEU A 75 16.82 -13.23 16.07
C LEU A 75 16.44 -11.79 16.42
N VAL A 76 17.20 -11.13 17.30
CA VAL A 76 17.00 -9.71 17.62
C VAL A 76 17.28 -8.83 16.41
N ILE A 77 18.44 -9.00 15.75
CA ILE A 77 18.83 -8.26 14.55
C ILE A 77 17.78 -8.47 13.44
N SER A 78 17.41 -9.72 13.18
CA SER A 78 16.41 -10.06 12.16
C SER A 78 15.05 -9.45 12.47
N GLY A 79 14.62 -9.46 13.73
CA GLY A 79 13.39 -8.83 14.18
C GLY A 79 13.39 -7.30 13.97
N LEU A 80 14.50 -6.63 14.28
CA LEU A 80 14.68 -5.19 14.06
C LEU A 80 14.68 -4.85 12.56
N CYS A 81 15.44 -5.59 11.74
CA CYS A 81 15.46 -5.42 10.29
C CYS A 81 14.06 -5.59 9.69
N MET A 82 13.33 -6.65 10.09
CA MET A 82 11.95 -6.89 9.64
C MET A 82 10.96 -5.82 10.09
N ASN A 83 11.20 -5.17 11.23
CA ASN A 83 10.42 -3.99 11.63
C ASN A 83 10.63 -2.82 10.65
N GLY A 84 11.86 -2.61 10.19
CA GLY A 84 12.18 -1.67 9.12
C GLY A 84 11.44 -2.00 7.83
N PHE A 85 11.46 -3.26 7.40
CA PHE A 85 10.71 -3.71 6.23
C PHE A 85 9.19 -3.53 6.38
N CYS A 86 8.60 -3.85 7.54
CA CYS A 86 7.17 -3.60 7.80
C CYS A 86 6.82 -2.12 7.63
N THR A 87 7.65 -1.23 8.17
CA THR A 87 7.47 0.23 8.06
C THR A 87 7.54 0.70 6.61
N TRP A 88 8.53 0.19 5.87
CA TRP A 88 8.68 0.48 4.45
C TRP A 88 7.48 -0.04 3.65
N GLY A 89 7.05 -1.29 3.88
CA GLY A 89 5.87 -1.88 3.24
C GLY A 89 4.59 -1.08 3.52
N LEU A 90 4.40 -0.63 4.76
CA LEU A 90 3.28 0.25 5.13
C LEU A 90 3.35 1.60 4.40
N THR A 91 4.54 2.20 4.34
CA THR A 91 4.76 3.45 3.62
C THR A 91 4.42 3.30 2.14
N GLN A 92 4.84 2.20 1.51
CA GLN A 92 4.52 1.90 0.11
C GLN A 92 3.02 1.66 -0.11
N ALA A 93 2.35 0.96 0.83
CA ALA A 93 0.92 0.73 0.75
C ALA A 93 0.11 2.03 0.85
N LEU A 94 0.50 2.93 1.76
CA LEU A 94 -0.10 4.27 1.89
C LEU A 94 0.22 5.16 0.68
N ASN A 95 1.45 5.11 0.17
CA ASN A 95 1.84 5.87 -1.02
C ASN A 95 1.07 5.39 -2.26
N HIS A 96 0.87 4.08 -2.41
CA HIS A 96 0.04 3.53 -3.48
C HIS A 96 -1.42 3.96 -3.33
N GLN A 97 -1.97 3.92 -2.10
CA GLN A 97 -3.32 4.40 -1.80
C GLN A 97 -3.46 5.89 -2.15
N TYR A 98 -2.45 6.70 -1.81
CA TYR A 98 -2.37 8.10 -2.20
C TYR A 98 -2.34 8.23 -3.74
N LYS A 99 -1.31 7.71 -4.41
CA LYS A 99 -1.06 7.88 -5.85
C LYS A 99 -2.19 7.38 -6.75
N HIS A 100 -2.72 6.20 -6.51
CA HIS A 100 -3.62 5.54 -7.47
C HIS A 100 -5.11 5.66 -7.13
N ARG A 101 -5.46 6.05 -5.91
CA ARG A 101 -6.87 6.18 -5.49
C ARG A 101 -7.28 7.59 -5.13
N SER A 102 -6.33 8.50 -4.87
CA SER A 102 -6.63 9.94 -4.74
C SER A 102 -6.55 10.68 -6.08
N THR A 103 -5.60 10.33 -6.95
CA THR A 103 -5.34 11.10 -8.18
C THR A 103 -6.22 10.70 -9.36
N PHE A 104 -6.73 9.47 -9.41
CA PHE A 104 -7.57 8.97 -10.51
C PHE A 104 -8.87 9.78 -10.68
N VAL A 105 -9.35 10.43 -9.60
CA VAL A 105 -10.51 11.32 -9.60
C VAL A 105 -10.25 12.58 -10.46
N PHE A 106 -9.02 13.09 -10.46
CA PHE A 106 -8.67 14.34 -11.16
C PHE A 106 -8.60 14.16 -12.69
N GLU A 107 -8.09 13.02 -13.16
CA GLU A 107 -8.01 12.72 -14.61
C GLU A 107 -9.38 12.42 -15.23
N ARG A 108 -10.33 11.92 -14.44
CA ARG A 108 -11.69 11.66 -14.93
C ARG A 108 -12.54 12.92 -15.00
N ALA A 109 -12.41 13.82 -14.01
CA ALA A 109 -13.12 15.11 -14.01
C ALA A 109 -12.70 16.02 -15.17
N SER A 110 -11.46 15.93 -15.64
CA SER A 110 -10.98 16.69 -16.79
C SER A 110 -11.40 16.10 -18.15
N SER A 111 -11.82 14.83 -18.21
CA SER A 111 -12.22 14.13 -19.43
C SER A 111 -13.74 13.99 -19.62
N SER A 112 -14.53 14.38 -18.62
CA SER A 112 -16.01 14.40 -18.70
C SER A 112 -16.59 15.65 -19.37
N SER A 113 -15.82 16.39 -20.18
CA SER A 113 -16.41 17.29 -21.17
C SER A 113 -17.06 16.42 -22.27
N PRO A 114 -18.37 16.57 -22.52
CA PRO A 114 -19.10 15.69 -23.42
C PRO A 114 -18.64 15.95 -24.86
N PHE A 115 -18.02 14.93 -25.46
CA PHE A 115 -18.16 14.42 -26.83
C PHE A 115 -18.86 15.30 -27.91
N LEU A 116 -18.51 16.58 -28.00
CA LEU A 116 -18.71 17.43 -29.16
C LEU A 116 -17.39 18.18 -29.37
N ILE A 117 -16.87 18.07 -30.59
CA ILE A 117 -15.55 18.53 -31.06
C ILE A 117 -14.43 17.48 -30.87
N GLN A 118 -14.60 16.37 -31.60
CA GLN A 118 -13.48 15.53 -32.05
C GLN A 118 -13.23 15.81 -33.55
N SER A 119 -12.83 17.03 -33.87
CA SER A 119 -12.39 17.41 -35.23
C SER A 119 -11.24 18.44 -35.23
N SER A 120 -10.48 18.53 -34.14
CA SER A 120 -9.20 19.24 -34.10
C SER A 120 -8.22 18.43 -33.25
N VAL A 121 -7.99 17.18 -33.67
CA VAL A 121 -6.80 16.42 -33.28
C VAL A 121 -5.68 16.93 -34.16
N ASP A 122 -5.11 18.06 -33.78
CA ASP A 122 -3.78 18.56 -34.13
C ASP A 122 -3.65 19.91 -33.42
N LEU A 123 -2.60 20.09 -32.60
CA LEU A 123 -2.26 21.27 -31.78
C LEU A 123 -2.71 21.31 -30.30
N LEU A 124 -2.81 20.17 -29.61
CA LEU A 124 -2.62 20.17 -28.15
C LEU A 124 -1.11 20.18 -27.87
N PRO A 125 -0.56 21.24 -27.22
CA PRO A 125 0.87 21.38 -27.03
C PRO A 125 1.40 20.23 -26.18
N ASN A 126 2.41 19.55 -26.74
CA ASN A 126 3.37 18.61 -26.14
C ASN A 126 3.34 18.54 -24.60
N ASN A 127 2.34 17.82 -24.06
CA ASN A 127 2.09 17.72 -22.63
C ASN A 127 2.95 16.63 -21.97
N ASP A 128 3.90 16.06 -22.73
CA ASP A 128 4.88 15.09 -22.23
C ASP A 128 5.74 15.69 -21.11
N SER A 129 6.04 16.99 -21.15
CA SER A 129 6.86 17.66 -20.12
C SER A 129 6.23 17.68 -18.72
N THR A 130 4.90 17.78 -18.61
CA THR A 130 4.21 17.78 -17.31
C THR A 130 4.09 16.39 -16.73
N LEU A 131 3.80 15.39 -17.56
CA LEU A 131 3.76 13.98 -17.17
C LEU A 131 5.16 13.47 -16.76
N GLU A 132 6.21 13.84 -17.49
CA GLU A 132 7.59 13.53 -17.10
C GLU A 132 7.99 14.19 -15.79
N CYS A 133 7.61 15.45 -15.57
CA CYS A 133 7.86 16.15 -14.31
C CYS A 133 7.19 15.45 -13.10
N ILE A 134 5.95 14.97 -13.27
CA ILE A 134 5.23 14.22 -12.22
C ILE A 134 5.89 12.86 -11.97
N LYS A 135 6.25 12.11 -13.04
CA LYS A 135 6.97 10.83 -12.91
C LYS A 135 8.29 10.99 -12.18
N LEU A 136 9.05 12.06 -12.48
CA LEU A 136 10.33 12.36 -11.83
C LEU A 136 10.14 12.65 -10.33
N LYS A 137 9.09 13.40 -9.96
CA LYS A 137 8.74 13.67 -8.55
C LYS A 137 8.36 12.39 -7.80
N LEU A 138 7.61 11.50 -8.44
CA LEU A 138 7.19 10.23 -7.82
C LEU A 138 8.38 9.28 -7.60
N PHE A 139 9.27 9.16 -8.58
CA PHE A 139 10.49 8.34 -8.45
C PHE A 139 11.39 8.84 -7.31
N ARG A 140 11.46 10.15 -7.11
CA ARG A 140 12.21 10.76 -6.00
C ARG A 140 11.65 10.37 -4.63
N ILE A 141 10.33 10.32 -4.47
CA ILE A 141 9.70 9.96 -3.18
C ILE A 141 10.00 8.49 -2.81
N GLU A 142 9.82 7.56 -3.76
CA GLU A 142 10.09 6.14 -3.52
C GLU A 142 11.58 5.89 -3.21
N SER A 143 12.48 6.63 -3.87
CA SER A 143 13.92 6.59 -3.60
C SER A 143 14.26 7.09 -2.19
N ILE A 144 13.59 8.15 -1.71
CA ILE A 144 13.75 8.65 -0.33
C ILE A 144 13.32 7.58 0.68
N PHE A 145 12.19 6.89 0.44
CA PHE A 145 11.74 5.83 1.35
C PHE A 145 12.73 4.65 1.41
N LEU A 146 13.31 4.28 0.27
CA LEU A 146 14.35 3.25 0.21
C LEU A 146 15.63 3.71 0.93
N ALA A 147 16.06 4.95 0.73
CA ALA A 147 17.22 5.51 1.42
C ALA A 147 17.04 5.53 2.95
N LEU A 148 15.85 5.88 3.45
CA LEU A 148 15.51 5.82 4.86
C LEU A 148 15.55 4.38 5.40
N LEU A 149 15.04 3.41 4.64
CA LEU A 149 15.16 1.98 5.01
C LEU A 149 16.62 1.55 5.08
N LEU A 150 17.44 1.86 4.07
CA LEU A 150 18.86 1.50 4.06
C LEU A 150 19.62 2.14 5.23
N CYS A 151 19.36 3.42 5.50
CA CYS A 151 19.92 4.14 6.65
C CYS A 151 19.55 3.44 7.98
N PHE A 152 18.28 3.03 8.12
CA PHE A 152 17.82 2.26 9.27
C PHE A 152 18.55 0.91 9.40
N ILE A 153 18.63 0.11 8.33
CA ILE A 153 19.32 -1.20 8.34
C ILE A 153 20.82 -1.04 8.68
N ILE A 154 21.49 -0.03 8.13
CA ILE A 154 22.89 0.27 8.46
C ILE A 154 23.03 0.64 9.95
N SER A 155 22.11 1.45 10.49
CA SER A 155 22.13 1.78 11.93
C SER A 155 21.88 0.57 12.83
N VAL A 156 21.00 -0.35 12.42
CA VAL A 156 20.81 -1.64 13.12
C VAL A 156 22.09 -2.44 13.09
N ALA A 157 22.75 -2.59 11.94
CA ALA A 157 24.02 -3.31 11.86
C ALA A 157 25.11 -2.66 12.74
N GLY A 158 25.20 -1.32 12.71
CA GLY A 158 26.16 -0.57 13.53
C GLY A 158 25.98 -0.79 15.03
N LEU A 159 24.73 -0.88 15.52
CA LEU A 159 24.40 -1.10 16.93
C LEU A 159 24.99 -2.41 17.47
N PHE A 160 25.12 -3.44 16.64
CA PHE A 160 25.64 -4.76 17.05
C PHE A 160 27.14 -4.94 16.79
N VAL A 161 27.75 -4.10 15.95
CA VAL A 161 29.20 -4.19 15.66
C VAL A 161 30.01 -3.34 16.62
N ILE A 162 29.49 -2.21 17.07
CA ILE A 162 30.22 -1.25 17.91
C ILE A 162 29.34 -0.85 19.09
N ASP A 163 29.80 -1.18 20.29
CA ASP A 163 29.15 -0.75 21.53
C ASP A 163 29.43 0.75 21.78
N SER A 164 28.54 1.60 21.27
CA SER A 164 28.66 3.05 21.38
C SER A 164 27.31 3.72 21.57
N ASN A 165 27.22 4.57 22.60
CA ASN A 165 26.05 5.42 22.86
C ASN A 165 25.68 6.27 21.63
N VAL A 166 26.67 6.71 20.84
CA VAL A 166 26.43 7.51 19.63
C VAL A 166 25.63 6.70 18.59
N LEU A 167 25.97 5.42 18.39
CA LEU A 167 25.26 4.55 17.45
C LEU A 167 23.86 4.20 17.94
N TYR A 168 23.67 4.08 19.25
CA TYR A 168 22.34 3.93 19.84
C TYR A 168 21.43 5.15 19.55
N TYR A 169 21.93 6.36 19.75
CA TYR A 169 21.17 7.58 19.41
C TYR A 169 20.95 7.73 17.90
N LEU A 170 21.94 7.36 17.08
CA LEU A 170 21.79 7.32 15.63
C LEU A 170 20.69 6.34 15.21
N PHE A 171 20.66 5.14 15.79
CA PHE A 171 19.61 4.15 15.57
C PHE A 171 18.23 4.70 15.93
N ILE A 172 18.08 5.35 17.09
CA ILE A 172 16.80 5.98 17.48
C ILE A 172 16.39 7.07 16.48
N ALA A 173 17.33 7.91 16.04
CA ALA A 173 17.06 8.96 15.06
C ALA A 173 16.63 8.36 13.71
N CYS A 174 17.34 7.36 13.21
CA CYS A 174 16.98 6.63 11.99
C CYS A 174 15.62 5.95 12.11
N PHE A 175 15.34 5.32 13.25
CA PHE A 175 14.04 4.72 13.55
C PHE A 175 12.91 5.76 13.48
N ALA A 176 13.07 6.92 14.12
CA ALA A 176 12.08 7.99 14.10
C ALA A 176 11.89 8.58 12.69
N LEU A 177 12.99 8.84 11.98
CA LEU A 177 12.97 9.33 10.59
C LEU A 177 12.26 8.35 9.65
N GLN A 178 12.40 7.04 9.88
CA GLN A 178 11.71 6.04 9.07
C GLN A 178 10.17 6.07 9.26
N LYS A 179 9.67 6.53 10.41
CA LYS A 179 8.23 6.67 10.67
C LYS A 179 7.62 7.94 10.07
N LEU A 180 8.43 8.97 9.87
CA LEU A 180 7.98 10.27 9.38
C LEU A 180 7.22 10.20 8.04
N PRO A 181 7.65 9.42 7.02
CA PRO A 181 6.87 9.20 5.80
C PRO A 181 5.45 8.66 6.03
N VAL A 182 5.28 7.74 6.99
CA VAL A 182 3.95 7.18 7.33
C VAL A 182 3.03 8.28 7.84
N PHE A 183 3.52 9.13 8.74
CA PHE A 183 2.76 10.26 9.26
C PHE A 183 2.42 11.30 8.18
N ILE A 184 3.38 11.65 7.32
CA ILE A 184 3.13 12.59 6.22
C ILE A 184 2.04 12.05 5.29
N LEU A 185 2.15 10.78 4.88
CA LEU A 185 1.15 10.16 4.00
C LEU A 185 -0.23 10.07 4.65
N LEU A 186 -0.32 9.79 5.95
CA LEU A 186 -1.59 9.83 6.68
C LEU A 186 -2.22 11.22 6.65
N ILE A 187 -1.43 12.27 6.91
CA ILE A 187 -1.91 13.66 6.86
C ILE A 187 -2.38 13.98 5.44
N MET A 188 -1.62 13.63 4.42
CA MET A 188 -2.00 13.86 3.02
C MET A 188 -3.30 13.13 2.63
N ILE A 189 -3.44 11.85 2.99
CA ILE A 189 -4.67 11.08 2.75
C ILE A 189 -5.86 11.67 3.52
N PHE A 190 -5.65 12.25 4.70
CA PHE A 190 -6.71 12.89 5.46
C PHE A 190 -7.11 14.24 4.87
N SER A 191 -6.13 15.08 4.50
CA SER A 191 -6.32 16.48 4.09
C SER A 191 -6.79 16.67 2.65
N ILE A 192 -6.38 15.83 1.69
CA ILE A 192 -6.61 16.10 0.26
C ILE A 192 -8.06 15.87 -0.20
N PHE A 193 -8.86 15.13 0.56
CA PHE A 193 -10.21 14.77 0.13
C PHE A 193 -11.26 15.61 0.85
N PRO A 194 -11.70 16.75 0.28
CA PRO A 194 -12.89 17.42 0.76
C PRO A 194 -14.07 16.46 0.69
N GLN A 195 -14.97 16.54 1.68
CA GLN A 195 -16.17 15.69 1.79
C GLN A 195 -17.08 15.71 0.53
N LYS A 196 -16.85 16.64 -0.40
CA LYS A 196 -17.73 16.89 -1.55
C LYS A 196 -17.48 15.97 -2.74
N ASP A 197 -16.34 15.30 -2.83
CA ASP A 197 -16.08 14.37 -3.94
C ASP A 197 -16.62 12.97 -3.61
N PRO A 198 -17.66 12.48 -4.33
CA PRO A 198 -18.27 11.19 -4.07
C PRO A 198 -17.33 10.00 -4.35
N GLU A 199 -16.21 10.22 -5.03
CA GLU A 199 -15.30 9.16 -5.47
C GLU A 199 -14.18 8.81 -4.46
N GLY A 200 -13.96 9.64 -3.44
CA GLY A 200 -12.88 9.45 -2.44
C GLY A 200 -13.23 8.52 -1.26
N PRO A 201 -12.25 8.19 -0.38
CA PRO A 201 -12.48 7.50 0.88
C PRO A 201 -13.52 8.22 1.74
N THR A 202 -14.52 7.46 2.20
CA THR A 202 -15.50 8.00 3.15
C THR A 202 -14.80 8.41 4.44
N VAL A 203 -15.30 9.44 5.12
CA VAL A 203 -14.70 9.94 6.36
C VAL A 203 -14.53 8.83 7.41
N PRO A 204 -15.52 7.94 7.67
CA PRO A 204 -15.33 6.83 8.60
C PRO A 204 -14.17 5.91 8.23
N MET A 205 -13.93 5.68 6.92
CA MET A 205 -12.83 4.82 6.47
C MET A 205 -11.47 5.50 6.57
N LYS A 206 -11.40 6.82 6.36
CA LYS A 206 -10.17 7.59 6.65
C LYS A 206 -9.82 7.51 8.14
N VAL A 207 -10.81 7.72 9.00
CA VAL A 207 -10.64 7.62 10.46
C VAL A 207 -10.21 6.20 10.85
N CYS A 208 -10.85 5.17 10.28
CA CYS A 208 -10.47 3.76 10.46
C CYS A 208 -9.01 3.51 10.08
N LEU A 209 -8.57 4.00 8.91
CA LEU A 209 -7.18 3.87 8.45
C LEU A 209 -6.21 4.61 9.39
N VAL A 210 -6.49 5.86 9.75
CA VAL A 210 -5.64 6.66 10.63
C VAL A 210 -5.48 5.98 11.99
N ILE A 211 -6.58 5.56 12.62
CA ILE A 211 -6.55 4.86 13.90
C ILE A 211 -5.76 3.55 13.78
N GLY A 212 -6.02 2.75 12.73
CA GLY A 212 -5.32 1.50 12.50
C GLY A 212 -3.80 1.70 12.35
N VAL A 213 -3.38 2.68 11.55
CA VAL A 213 -1.95 2.97 11.37
C VAL A 213 -1.31 3.54 12.64
N LEU A 214 -1.99 4.41 13.39
CA LEU A 214 -1.46 4.90 14.67
C LEU A 214 -1.27 3.76 15.68
N MET A 215 -2.22 2.81 15.76
CA MET A 215 -2.10 1.62 16.60
C MET A 215 -0.94 0.69 16.15
N ASP A 216 -0.70 0.57 14.84
CA ASP A 216 0.46 -0.15 14.29
C ASP A 216 1.81 0.54 14.63
N LEU A 217 1.84 1.87 14.58
CA LEU A 217 3.04 2.66 14.92
C LEU A 217 3.42 2.52 16.40
N VAL A 218 2.44 2.48 17.31
CA VAL A 218 2.68 2.15 18.74
C VAL A 218 3.35 0.76 18.86
N ASN A 219 2.91 -0.21 18.06
CA ASN A 219 3.49 -1.56 18.05
C ASN A 219 4.80 -1.71 17.28
N SER A 220 5.26 -0.64 16.64
CA SER A 220 6.55 -0.62 15.96
C SER A 220 7.73 -0.41 16.90
N PHE A 221 7.49 0.12 18.11
CA PHE A 221 8.55 0.33 19.09
C PHE A 221 8.99 -1.01 19.71
N PRO A 222 10.31 -1.23 19.90
CA PRO A 222 10.82 -2.38 20.64
C PRO A 222 10.17 -2.51 22.01
N VAL A 223 9.94 -3.76 22.44
CA VAL A 223 9.34 -4.07 23.76
C VAL A 223 10.13 -3.44 24.92
N SER A 224 11.46 -3.32 24.78
CA SER A 224 12.33 -2.67 25.77
C SER A 224 11.97 -1.20 26.02
N ILE A 225 11.54 -0.47 24.98
CA ILE A 225 11.09 0.92 25.12
C ILE A 225 9.79 0.97 25.92
N TRP A 226 8.86 0.06 25.66
CA TRP A 226 7.61 -0.04 26.42
C TRP A 226 7.83 -0.41 27.88
N GLN A 227 8.79 -1.30 28.16
CA GLN A 227 9.17 -1.65 29.54
C GLN A 227 9.73 -0.46 30.32
N LEU A 228 10.44 0.46 29.65
CA LEU A 228 10.96 1.68 30.30
C LEU A 228 9.86 2.68 30.63
N ILE A 229 8.86 2.82 29.74
CA ILE A 229 7.81 3.84 29.85
C ILE A 229 6.68 3.39 30.79
N LEU A 230 6.34 2.10 30.81
CA LEU A 230 5.17 1.60 31.52
C LEU A 230 5.52 1.28 32.98
N PRO A 231 4.80 1.86 33.96
CA PRO A 231 5.12 1.72 35.37
C PRO A 231 4.95 0.27 35.82
N ASN A 232 6.04 -0.33 36.33
CA ASN A 232 6.13 -1.75 36.66
C ASN A 232 5.90 -2.67 35.44
N GLY A 233 6.77 -2.62 34.42
CA GLY A 233 6.69 -3.50 33.23
C GLY A 233 6.56 -5.01 33.51
N GLU A 234 6.82 -5.45 34.74
CA GLU A 234 6.64 -6.81 35.25
C GLU A 234 5.30 -7.05 35.98
N LYS A 235 4.63 -6.02 36.51
CA LYS A 235 3.37 -6.18 37.25
C LYS A 235 2.20 -6.25 36.28
N CYS A 236 1.47 -7.34 36.36
CA CYS A 236 0.29 -7.60 35.54
C CYS A 236 -0.89 -6.73 36.00
N ILE A 237 -1.64 -6.12 35.07
CA ILE A 237 -2.82 -5.27 35.34
C ILE A 237 -3.98 -6.11 35.85
N LEU A 238 -4.14 -7.27 35.22
CA LEU A 238 -4.97 -8.38 35.65
C LEU A 238 -3.99 -9.49 36.00
N GLN A 239 -4.26 -10.33 36.99
CA GLN A 239 -3.36 -11.40 37.46
C GLN A 239 -2.80 -12.32 36.34
N THR A 240 -3.34 -12.23 35.12
CA THR A 240 -2.96 -12.97 33.90
C THR A 240 -2.43 -12.12 32.72
N PHE A 241 -2.52 -10.78 32.72
CA PHE A 241 -2.15 -9.94 31.56
C PHE A 241 -1.23 -8.78 31.93
N SER A 242 -0.11 -8.67 31.22
CA SER A 242 0.84 -7.55 31.33
C SER A 242 0.42 -6.34 30.48
N TYR A 243 0.95 -5.16 30.78
CA TYR A 243 0.77 -3.99 29.91
C TYR A 243 1.28 -4.23 28.48
N ILE A 244 2.31 -5.07 28.34
CA ILE A 244 2.88 -5.45 27.05
C ILE A 244 1.85 -6.22 26.22
N ASP A 245 1.06 -7.10 26.84
CA ASP A 245 0.00 -7.85 26.14
C ASP A 245 -1.08 -6.92 25.59
N ILE A 246 -1.41 -5.82 26.30
CA ILE A 246 -2.35 -4.79 25.80
C ILE A 246 -1.80 -4.11 24.56
N VAL A 247 -0.51 -3.73 24.55
CA VAL A 247 0.13 -3.12 23.37
C VAL A 247 0.02 -4.07 22.17
N HIS A 248 0.33 -5.36 22.35
CA HIS A 248 0.19 -6.35 21.28
C HIS A 248 -1.26 -6.60 20.87
N PHE A 249 -2.23 -6.47 21.79
CA PHE A 249 -3.64 -6.53 21.44
C PHE A 249 -4.06 -5.33 20.57
N LEU A 250 -3.53 -4.13 20.81
CA LEU A 250 -3.71 -3.00 19.90
C LEU A 250 -3.14 -3.30 18.51
N TYR A 251 -2.08 -4.11 18.42
CA TYR A 251 -1.54 -4.50 17.12
C TYR A 251 -2.54 -5.34 16.33
N PHE A 252 -3.17 -6.30 17.01
CA PHE A 252 -4.22 -7.12 16.41
C PHE A 252 -5.38 -6.24 15.93
N LEU A 253 -5.83 -5.29 16.75
CA LEU A 253 -6.89 -4.36 16.38
C LEU A 253 -6.50 -3.49 15.19
N ALA A 254 -5.25 -3.03 15.13
CA ALA A 254 -4.69 -2.28 13.99
C ALA A 254 -4.85 -3.06 12.68
N GLN A 255 -4.49 -4.35 12.68
CA GLN A 255 -4.60 -5.21 11.49
C GLN A 255 -6.06 -5.36 11.04
N ILE A 256 -7.00 -5.51 11.98
CA ILE A 256 -8.44 -5.57 11.66
C ILE A 256 -8.90 -4.27 10.99
N LEU A 257 -8.57 -3.12 11.58
CA LEU A 257 -8.98 -1.81 11.04
C LEU A 257 -8.43 -1.57 9.64
N ILE A 258 -7.14 -1.87 9.43
CA ILE A 258 -6.49 -1.77 8.11
C ILE A 258 -7.18 -2.73 7.10
N PHE A 259 -7.48 -3.96 7.49
CA PHE A 259 -8.17 -4.91 6.61
C PHE A 259 -9.60 -4.48 6.28
N LEU A 260 -10.35 -3.94 7.25
CA LEU A 260 -11.69 -3.38 7.02
C LEU A 260 -11.64 -2.20 6.05
N PHE A 261 -10.64 -1.33 6.19
CA PHE A 261 -10.37 -0.25 5.24
C PHE A 261 -10.13 -0.81 3.83
N ILE A 262 -9.21 -1.76 3.65
CA ILE A 262 -8.90 -2.37 2.34
C ILE A 262 -10.15 -2.99 1.71
N ARG A 263 -10.93 -3.74 2.51
CA ARG A 263 -12.18 -4.37 2.07
C ARG A 263 -13.17 -3.33 1.57
N HIS A 264 -13.43 -2.30 2.36
CA HIS A 264 -14.37 -1.23 1.99
C HIS A 264 -13.90 -0.50 0.73
N GLU A 265 -12.61 -0.16 0.67
CA GLU A 265 -12.01 0.53 -0.46
C GLU A 265 -12.07 -0.28 -1.75
N PHE A 266 -11.91 -1.61 -1.67
CA PHE A 266 -12.09 -2.49 -2.81
C PHE A 266 -13.53 -2.47 -3.33
N TYR A 267 -14.53 -2.58 -2.45
CA TYR A 267 -15.94 -2.55 -2.89
C TYR A 267 -16.33 -1.21 -3.52
N ARG A 268 -15.85 -0.08 -2.99
CA ARG A 268 -16.09 1.24 -3.61
C ARG A 268 -15.50 1.32 -5.02
N ASN A 269 -14.27 0.83 -5.21
CA ASN A 269 -13.58 0.94 -6.50
C ASN A 269 -13.95 -0.15 -7.50
N LYS A 270 -14.66 -1.20 -7.08
CA LYS A 270 -15.05 -2.33 -7.93
C LYS A 270 -15.97 -1.90 -9.07
N GLU A 271 -17.07 -1.21 -8.76
CA GLU A 271 -18.07 -0.84 -9.79
C GLU A 271 -17.52 0.12 -10.86
N PRO A 272 -16.81 1.21 -10.49
CA PRO A 272 -16.18 2.09 -11.49
C PRO A 272 -15.15 1.36 -12.37
N CYS A 273 -14.44 0.38 -11.80
CA CYS A 273 -13.49 -0.44 -12.54
C CYS A 273 -14.19 -1.35 -13.55
N ILE A 274 -15.33 -1.93 -13.20
CA ILE A 274 -16.15 -2.74 -14.12
C ILE A 274 -16.66 -1.85 -15.25
N TYR A 275 -17.30 -0.72 -14.91
CA TYR A 275 -17.88 0.19 -15.89
C TYR A 275 -16.84 0.66 -16.93
N THR A 276 -15.67 1.12 -16.49
CA THR A 276 -14.58 1.53 -17.40
C THR A 276 -14.07 0.40 -18.27
N THR A 277 -14.07 -0.83 -17.77
CA THR A 277 -13.64 -1.99 -18.56
C THR A 277 -14.66 -2.29 -19.65
N VAL A 278 -15.95 -2.31 -19.31
CA VAL A 278 -17.03 -2.55 -20.26
C VAL A 278 -17.06 -1.48 -21.34
N GLN A 279 -16.94 -0.20 -20.96
CA GLN A 279 -16.92 0.91 -21.90
C GLN A 279 -15.71 0.83 -22.85
N ASN A 280 -14.52 0.51 -22.33
CA ASN A 280 -13.35 0.31 -23.18
C ASN A 280 -13.54 -0.84 -24.18
N HIS A 281 -14.14 -1.95 -23.73
CA HIS A 281 -14.39 -3.10 -24.60
C HIS A 281 -15.38 -2.75 -25.73
N GLN A 282 -16.49 -2.09 -25.41
CA GLN A 282 -17.47 -1.61 -26.40
C GLN A 282 -16.87 -0.62 -27.40
N ASN A 283 -15.97 0.25 -26.93
CA ASN A 283 -15.29 1.21 -27.80
C ASN A 283 -14.30 0.50 -28.74
N THR A 284 -13.57 -0.50 -28.26
CA THR A 284 -12.68 -1.32 -29.10
C THR A 284 -13.48 -2.06 -30.17
N GLU A 285 -14.59 -2.70 -29.82
CA GLU A 285 -15.45 -3.39 -30.80
C GLU A 285 -16.04 -2.43 -31.85
N LYS A 286 -16.44 -1.21 -31.45
CA LYS A 286 -16.91 -0.19 -32.40
C LYS A 286 -15.81 0.28 -33.36
N ILE A 287 -14.58 0.40 -32.89
CA ILE A 287 -13.44 0.77 -33.74
C ILE A 287 -13.16 -0.35 -34.73
N ASP A 288 -13.13 -1.61 -34.29
CA ASP A 288 -12.88 -2.76 -35.16
C ASP A 288 -13.97 -2.90 -36.24
N LEU A 289 -15.25 -2.70 -35.87
CA LEU A 289 -16.37 -2.70 -36.81
C LEU A 289 -16.35 -1.48 -37.74
N GLY A 290 -15.97 -0.30 -37.24
CA GLY A 290 -15.90 0.94 -38.02
C GLY A 290 -14.76 0.95 -39.05
N ILE A 291 -13.61 0.37 -38.71
CA ILE A 291 -12.48 0.17 -39.65
C ILE A 291 -12.85 -0.85 -40.74
N GLY A 292 -13.60 -1.90 -40.37
CA GLY A 292 -14.10 -2.88 -41.34
C GLY A 292 -15.05 -2.29 -42.40
N TRP A 293 -15.87 -1.30 -42.03
CA TRP A 293 -16.78 -0.63 -42.96
C TRP A 293 -16.08 0.40 -43.87
N LYS A 294 -15.07 1.10 -43.36
CA LYS A 294 -14.32 2.11 -44.15
C LYS A 294 -13.51 1.46 -45.28
N ASN A 295 -12.93 0.28 -45.03
CA ASN A 295 -12.18 -0.47 -46.05
C ASN A 295 -13.06 -1.11 -47.12
N PHE A 296 -14.38 -1.21 -46.92
CA PHE A 296 -15.31 -1.73 -47.93
C PHE A 296 -15.89 -0.64 -48.85
N SER A 297 -15.70 0.64 -48.52
CA SER A 297 -16.34 1.76 -49.22
C SER A 297 -15.46 2.41 -50.29
N ASP A 298 -14.15 2.17 -50.28
CA ASP A 298 -13.19 2.82 -51.20
C ASP A 298 -12.87 1.97 -52.45
N ASP A 299 -13.27 0.70 -52.52
CA ASP A 299 -12.97 -0.19 -53.66
C ASP A 299 -14.04 -0.19 -54.79
N SER A 300 -15.13 0.58 -54.66
CA SER A 300 -16.20 0.62 -55.69
C SER A 300 -16.07 1.74 -56.73
N SER A 301 -14.90 2.37 -56.89
CA SER A 301 -14.70 3.52 -57.80
C SER A 301 -13.74 3.28 -58.98
N ILE A 302 -13.43 2.02 -59.34
CA ILE A 302 -12.61 1.70 -60.51
C ILE A 302 -13.38 0.82 -61.50
N HIS A 303 -14.00 1.48 -62.50
CA HIS A 303 -14.15 1.10 -63.91
C HIS A 303 -15.50 1.51 -64.51
N SER A 304 -15.59 2.76 -64.97
CA SER A 304 -16.40 3.08 -66.15
C SER A 304 -15.57 3.86 -67.16
N SER A 305 -14.58 3.20 -67.76
CA SER A 305 -13.94 3.71 -68.97
C SER A 305 -14.89 3.54 -70.16
N ARG A 306 -15.38 4.69 -70.61
CA ARG A 306 -15.92 5.00 -71.94
C ARG A 306 -15.35 4.09 -73.04
N LYS A 307 -16.24 3.50 -73.84
CA LYS A 307 -16.00 3.25 -75.26
C LYS A 307 -17.09 3.99 -76.04
N ASN A 308 -16.70 5.08 -76.69
CA ASN A 308 -17.45 5.69 -77.77
C ASN A 308 -16.92 5.10 -79.08
N PHE A 309 -17.82 4.52 -79.87
CA PHE A 309 -17.73 4.38 -81.33
C PHE A 309 -18.95 5.09 -81.91
#